data_AF-A0A958P702-F1
#
_entry.id   AF-A0A958P702-F1
#
_cell.length_a   1.000
_cell.length_b   1.000
_cell.length_c   1.000
_cell.angle_alpha   90.00
_cell.angle_beta   90.00
_cell.angle_gamma   90.00
#
_symmetry.space_group_name_H-M   'P 1'
#
loop_
_entity.id
_entity.type
_entity.pdbx_description
1 polymer ?
#
loop_
_entity_poly.entity_id
_entity_poly.type
_entity_poly.pdbx_seq_one_letter_code
_entity_poly.pdbx_strand_id
1 'polypeptide(L)'
;KKDYVISKNGEQIGPFSLEKITEMLKQGELAPLDYIFDEGLNDWVLLMENKELSDSIKSAKPKSTPKLVNNPIEDQKSESNPLNSKPAVTSKDAPNHLASEWYILKGENKFGPFAYTDVIKMLQQKVVFEFDFAWQPGLSTWVRIADLDSFKVDNINQLKDTLMPEISEVFFRRRHRRVKYGGTVLVHDNNNVWKGKGVEISAGGAGVVMENAMIVPGQTLYLHFKPGDGVPPFNAICEVVSKKYVEGVKGRNTPMRYGLKFTSISPTTQEFLNEFSKRSEAA
;
A
#
# COMPACT_ATOMS: atom_id res chain seq x y z
N LYS A 1 20.78 31.76 4.31
CA LYS A 1 20.01 30.81 3.48
C LYS A 1 20.26 29.44 4.07
N LYS A 2 19.21 28.65 4.30
CA LYS A 2 19.33 27.28 4.80
C LYS A 2 19.52 26.38 3.58
N ASP A 3 20.56 25.57 3.62
CA ASP A 3 20.88 24.63 2.55
C ASP A 3 20.65 23.21 3.04
N TYR A 4 20.26 22.33 2.13
CA TYR A 4 19.75 21.00 2.41
C TYR A 4 20.53 19.93 1.67
N VAL A 5 20.79 18.81 2.33
CA VAL A 5 21.37 17.61 1.70
C VAL A 5 20.23 16.66 1.33
N ILE A 6 20.27 16.15 0.10
CA ILE A 6 19.27 15.21 -0.42
C ILE A 6 19.92 13.85 -0.61
N SER A 7 19.22 12.76 -0.26
CA SER A 7 19.60 11.41 -0.64
C SER A 7 18.69 10.90 -1.75
N LYS A 8 19.29 10.66 -2.93
CA LYS A 8 18.62 10.12 -4.11
C LYS A 8 19.26 8.78 -4.45
N ASN A 9 18.46 7.72 -4.52
CA ASN A 9 18.94 6.35 -4.80
C ASN A 9 20.12 5.89 -3.91
N GLY A 10 20.21 6.40 -2.69
CA GLY A 10 21.29 6.08 -1.74
C GLY A 10 22.55 6.95 -1.87
N GLU A 11 22.61 7.87 -2.84
CA GLU A 11 23.70 8.85 -2.97
C GLU A 11 23.29 10.18 -2.35
N GLN A 12 24.21 10.84 -1.64
CA GLN A 12 23.99 12.15 -1.04
C GLN A 12 24.44 13.25 -2.01
N ILE A 13 23.54 14.17 -2.32
CA ILE A 13 23.75 15.28 -3.24
C ILE A 13 23.36 16.61 -2.59
N GLY A 14 24.03 17.68 -3.01
CA GLY A 14 23.85 19.03 -2.45
C GLY A 14 25.15 19.57 -1.84
N PRO A 15 25.05 20.58 -0.96
CA PRO A 15 23.82 21.14 -0.39
C PRO A 15 23.07 22.06 -1.38
N PHE A 16 21.74 22.05 -1.34
CA PHE A 16 20.87 22.83 -2.22
C PHE A 16 19.93 23.75 -1.43
N SER A 17 19.54 24.87 -2.04
CA SER A 17 18.48 25.72 -1.49
C SER A 17 17.09 25.09 -1.70
N LEU A 18 16.12 25.48 -0.86
CA LEU A 18 14.72 25.06 -1.00
C LEU A 18 14.13 25.37 -2.39
N GLU A 19 14.49 26.52 -2.96
CA GLU A 19 14.10 26.94 -4.31
C GLU A 19 14.63 25.97 -5.37
N LYS A 20 15.91 25.56 -5.25
CA LYS A 20 16.53 24.64 -6.19
C LYS A 20 15.92 23.24 -6.09
N ILE A 21 15.66 22.75 -4.89
CA ILE A 21 14.99 21.45 -4.67
C ILE A 21 13.58 21.45 -5.28
N THR A 22 12.84 22.56 -5.13
CA THR A 22 11.50 22.71 -5.72
C THR A 22 11.56 22.70 -7.25
N GLU A 23 12.59 23.29 -7.85
CA GLU A 23 12.81 23.26 -9.30
C GLU A 23 13.16 21.85 -9.79
N MET A 24 14.06 21.15 -9.09
CA MET A 24 14.46 19.77 -9.42
C MET A 24 13.27 18.79 -9.33
N LEU A 25 12.36 18.97 -8.36
CA LEU A 25 11.10 18.23 -8.29
C LEU A 25 10.18 18.50 -9.49
N LYS A 26 10.05 19.77 -9.92
CA LYS A 26 9.24 20.14 -11.10
C LYS A 26 9.80 19.60 -12.41
N GLN A 27 11.12 19.48 -12.51
CA GLN A 27 11.82 18.93 -13.68
C GLN A 27 11.87 17.40 -13.67
N GLY A 28 11.43 16.74 -12.59
CA GLY A 28 11.50 15.29 -12.43
C GLY A 28 12.90 14.76 -12.11
N GLU A 29 13.86 15.65 -11.81
CA GLU A 29 15.21 15.26 -11.39
C GLU A 29 15.24 14.68 -9.98
N LEU A 30 14.32 15.10 -9.12
CA LEU A 30 14.08 14.50 -7.80
C LEU A 30 12.70 13.84 -7.80
N ALA A 31 12.61 12.69 -7.14
CA ALA A 31 11.34 12.06 -6.84
C ALA A 31 10.81 12.59 -5.49
N PRO A 32 9.48 12.71 -5.28
CA PRO A 32 8.92 13.03 -3.97
C PRO A 32 9.28 12.04 -2.86
N LEU A 33 9.76 10.85 -3.26
CA LEU A 33 10.21 9.74 -2.44
C LEU A 33 11.71 9.79 -2.09
N ASP A 34 12.48 10.71 -2.67
CA ASP A 34 13.87 10.94 -2.25
C ASP A 34 13.87 11.57 -0.83
N TYR A 35 14.99 11.44 -0.13
CA TYR A 35 15.09 11.89 1.26
C TYR A 35 15.78 13.25 1.36
N ILE A 36 15.38 14.05 2.33
CA ILE A 36 16.01 15.29 2.73
C ILE A 36 16.46 15.15 4.18
N PHE A 37 17.69 15.58 4.47
CA PHE A 37 18.16 15.60 5.84
C PHE A 37 17.54 16.77 6.58
N ASP A 38 16.76 16.48 7.62
CA ASP A 38 16.17 17.50 8.49
C ASP A 38 17.04 17.68 9.72
N GLU A 39 17.78 18.79 9.76
CA GLU A 39 18.67 19.13 10.89
C GLU A 39 17.93 19.27 12.22
N GLY A 40 16.63 19.62 12.20
CA GLY A 40 15.82 19.76 13.41
C GLY A 40 15.44 18.41 14.03
N LEU A 41 15.29 17.37 13.19
CA LEU A 41 15.02 16.00 13.62
C LEU A 41 16.29 15.13 13.69
N ASN A 42 17.40 15.61 13.14
CA ASN A 42 18.64 14.87 12.94
C ASN A 42 18.40 13.52 12.25
N ASP A 43 17.51 13.50 11.25
CA ASP A 43 17.09 12.29 10.55
C ASP A 43 16.79 12.57 9.07
N TRP A 44 16.77 11.51 8.27
CA TRP A 44 16.38 11.54 6.86
C TRP A 44 14.87 11.42 6.76
N VAL A 45 14.21 12.48 6.30
CA VAL A 45 12.77 12.48 6.07
C VAL A 45 12.48 12.48 4.58
N LEU A 46 11.34 11.92 4.16
CA LEU A 46 10.95 11.99 2.75
C LEU A 46 10.75 13.45 2.33
N LEU A 47 11.15 13.80 1.10
CA LEU A 47 10.98 15.15 0.55
C LEU A 47 9.52 15.63 0.67
N MET A 48 8.57 14.73 0.41
CA MET A 48 7.14 15.05 0.54
C MET A 48 6.66 15.26 1.98
N GLU A 49 7.35 14.70 2.98
CA GLU A 49 6.99 14.81 4.41
C GLU A 49 7.67 16.02 5.08
N ASN A 50 8.62 16.67 4.41
CA ASN A 50 9.25 17.90 4.90
C ASN A 50 8.26 19.08 4.85
N LYS A 51 8.02 19.69 6.02
CA LYS A 51 7.03 20.77 6.17
C LYS A 51 7.33 21.99 5.30
N GLU A 52 8.58 22.42 5.25
CA GLU A 52 9.01 23.62 4.50
C GLU A 52 8.80 23.44 2.99
N LEU A 53 9.11 22.24 2.45
CA LEU A 53 8.85 21.89 1.06
C LEU A 53 7.36 21.80 0.76
N SER A 54 6.59 21.18 1.66
CA SER A 54 5.14 21.04 1.49
C SER A 54 4.45 22.41 1.36
N ASP A 55 4.91 23.41 2.11
CA ASP A 55 4.34 24.76 2.10
C ASP A 55 4.77 25.57 0.87
N SER A 56 6.02 25.40 0.41
CA SER A 56 6.52 25.98 -0.84
C SER A 56 5.70 25.49 -2.05
N ILE A 57 5.38 24.18 -2.10
CA ILE A 57 4.58 23.59 -3.19
C ILE A 57 3.10 24.03 -3.11
N LYS A 58 2.51 24.12 -1.89
CA LYS A 58 1.13 24.60 -1.68
C LYS A 58 0.91 26.05 -2.13
N SER A 59 1.95 26.89 -2.13
CA SER A 59 1.85 28.29 -2.56
C SER A 59 1.61 28.46 -4.07
N ALA A 60 1.73 27.38 -4.86
CA ALA A 60 1.46 27.35 -6.29
C ALA A 60 0.16 26.59 -6.65
N LYS A 61 -0.97 27.33 -6.65
CA LYS A 61 -2.33 27.02 -7.20
C LYS A 61 -3.39 26.41 -6.25
N PRO A 62 -4.67 26.31 -6.68
CA PRO A 62 -5.79 27.26 -6.51
C PRO A 62 -6.78 26.86 -5.38
N LYS A 63 -7.78 27.72 -5.13
CA LYS A 63 -8.75 27.61 -4.02
C LYS A 63 -9.70 26.39 -4.14
N SER A 64 -9.74 25.64 -3.04
CA SER A 64 -10.82 24.76 -2.52
C SER A 64 -10.69 23.26 -2.80
N THR A 65 -10.15 22.54 -1.82
CA THR A 65 -10.35 21.08 -1.67
C THR A 65 -11.67 20.80 -0.92
N PRO A 66 -12.40 19.71 -1.24
CA PRO A 66 -13.59 19.33 -0.49
C PRO A 66 -13.28 19.01 0.98
N LYS A 67 -14.21 19.39 1.88
CA LYS A 67 -14.15 19.08 3.31
C LYS A 67 -14.39 17.58 3.55
N LEU A 68 -13.61 17.01 4.47
CA LEU A 68 -13.79 15.67 5.00
C LEU A 68 -15.11 15.62 5.77
N VAL A 69 -16.08 14.82 5.35
CA VAL A 69 -17.28 14.57 6.17
C VAL A 69 -16.95 13.43 7.12
N ASN A 70 -16.62 13.79 8.37
CA ASN A 70 -16.53 12.84 9.48
C ASN A 70 -17.95 12.55 9.96
N ASN A 71 -18.46 11.33 9.76
CA ASN A 71 -19.61 10.84 10.53
C ASN A 71 -19.09 10.13 11.78
N PRO A 72 -19.39 10.62 12.99
CA PRO A 72 -19.19 9.85 14.22
C PRO A 72 -20.16 8.68 14.25
N ILE A 73 -19.67 7.50 14.62
CA ILE A 73 -20.51 6.33 14.90
C ILE A 73 -21.10 6.54 16.30
N GLU A 74 -22.39 6.91 16.37
CA GLU A 74 -23.21 6.80 17.57
C GLU A 74 -24.30 5.76 17.34
N ASP A 75 -24.38 4.80 18.25
CA ASP A 75 -25.43 3.80 18.37
C ASP A 75 -26.80 4.46 18.51
N GLN A 76 -27.78 4.12 17.66
CA GLN A 76 -29.20 3.92 18.05
C GLN A 76 -29.97 3.07 17.01
N LYS A 77 -30.99 2.38 17.54
CA LYS A 77 -31.80 1.29 16.97
C LYS A 77 -32.77 1.70 15.85
N SER A 78 -32.98 0.75 14.93
CA SER A 78 -34.21 0.37 14.18
C SER A 78 -35.11 1.46 13.57
N GLU A 79 -35.19 1.49 12.23
CA GLU A 79 -36.41 1.11 11.49
C GLU A 79 -36.14 0.96 9.98
N SER A 80 -36.97 0.15 9.34
CA SER A 80 -36.82 -0.44 8.01
C SER A 80 -37.26 0.46 6.84
N ASN A 81 -36.44 0.56 5.78
CA ASN A 81 -36.79 0.11 4.42
C ASN A 81 -35.61 0.27 3.43
N PRO A 82 -35.56 -0.53 2.35
CA PRO A 82 -34.40 -0.66 1.48
C PRO A 82 -34.46 0.36 0.33
N LEU A 83 -33.38 1.11 0.12
CA LEU A 83 -33.11 1.66 -1.21
C LEU A 83 -31.64 1.48 -1.59
N ASN A 84 -31.49 0.66 -2.62
CA ASN A 84 -30.31 0.35 -3.37
C ASN A 84 -29.75 1.64 -4.01
N SER A 85 -28.55 2.07 -3.61
CA SER A 85 -27.77 3.02 -4.40
C SER A 85 -26.28 2.68 -4.32
N LYS A 86 -25.90 1.74 -5.19
CA LYS A 86 -24.57 1.66 -5.78
C LYS A 86 -24.26 3.03 -6.40
N PRO A 87 -23.14 3.71 -6.09
CA PRO A 87 -22.70 4.82 -6.92
C PRO A 87 -22.22 4.20 -8.24
N ALA A 88 -23.13 4.12 -9.21
CA ALA A 88 -22.78 3.91 -10.59
C ALA A 88 -22.23 5.25 -11.11
N VAL A 89 -20.93 5.35 -11.30
CA VAL A 89 -20.36 6.41 -12.13
C VAL A 89 -20.53 5.93 -13.58
N THR A 90 -21.60 6.38 -14.21
CA THR A 90 -21.85 6.22 -15.64
C THR A 90 -20.76 6.92 -16.44
N SER A 91 -20.13 6.12 -17.30
CA SER A 91 -19.19 6.48 -18.36
C SER A 91 -19.74 7.54 -19.31
N LYS A 92 -18.96 8.61 -19.57
CA LYS A 92 -18.80 9.18 -20.92
C LYS A 92 -17.64 10.17 -21.13
N ASP A 93 -16.88 10.53 -20.10
CA ASP A 93 -15.58 11.18 -20.23
C ASP A 93 -14.63 10.55 -19.22
N ALA A 94 -13.95 9.46 -19.59
CA ALA A 94 -12.91 8.91 -18.71
C ALA A 94 -11.79 9.96 -18.64
N PRO A 95 -11.53 10.61 -17.48
CA PRO A 95 -10.37 11.45 -17.36
C PRO A 95 -9.18 10.55 -17.65
N ASN A 96 -8.29 10.98 -18.53
CA ASN A 96 -7.02 10.29 -18.72
C ASN A 96 -6.28 10.34 -17.37
N HIS A 97 -6.47 9.32 -16.54
CA HIS A 97 -5.97 9.28 -15.17
C HIS A 97 -4.45 9.43 -15.11
N LEU A 98 -3.75 9.07 -16.20
CA LEU A 98 -2.31 9.26 -16.34
C LEU A 98 -1.92 10.75 -16.43
N ALA A 99 -2.75 11.57 -17.08
CA ALA A 99 -2.51 13.00 -17.23
C ALA A 99 -3.09 13.84 -16.08
N SER A 100 -3.76 13.19 -15.12
CA SER A 100 -4.40 13.86 -14.00
C SER A 100 -3.41 14.07 -12.85
N GLU A 101 -3.53 15.22 -12.19
CA GLU A 101 -2.81 15.52 -10.95
C GLU A 101 -3.52 14.85 -9.77
N TRP A 102 -2.80 13.95 -9.08
CA TRP A 102 -3.32 13.20 -7.94
C TRP A 102 -2.85 13.80 -6.62
N TYR A 103 -3.74 13.82 -5.64
CA TYR A 103 -3.47 14.24 -4.28
C TYR A 103 -3.71 13.08 -3.33
N ILE A 104 -2.84 12.92 -2.33
CA ILE A 104 -2.92 11.85 -1.34
C ILE A 104 -3.19 12.47 0.04
N LEU A 105 -4.15 11.90 0.76
CA LEU A 105 -4.40 12.18 2.17
C LEU A 105 -3.98 10.95 2.97
N LYS A 106 -2.84 11.07 3.67
CA LYS A 106 -2.24 10.05 4.53
C LYS A 106 -2.24 10.58 5.96
N GLY A 107 -2.99 9.92 6.84
CA GLY A 107 -3.34 10.48 8.15
C GLY A 107 -4.11 11.80 7.99
N GLU A 108 -3.61 12.87 8.60
CA GLU A 108 -4.20 14.22 8.50
C GLU A 108 -3.55 15.09 7.42
N ASN A 109 -2.48 14.60 6.79
CA ASN A 109 -1.65 15.38 5.90
C ASN A 109 -2.05 15.17 4.43
N LYS A 110 -2.15 16.28 3.68
CA LYS A 110 -2.42 16.29 2.24
C LYS A 110 -1.12 16.50 1.48
N PHE A 111 -0.88 15.64 0.50
CA PHE A 111 0.31 15.60 -0.34
C PHE A 111 -0.08 15.67 -1.82
N GLY A 112 0.82 16.18 -2.66
CA GLY A 112 0.64 16.31 -4.11
C GLY A 112 0.77 17.76 -4.60
N PRO A 113 0.53 18.00 -5.90
CA PRO A 113 0.06 17.03 -6.90
C PRO A 113 1.15 16.02 -7.29
N PHE A 114 0.72 14.79 -7.57
CA PHE A 114 1.56 13.68 -8.04
C PHE A 114 1.09 13.22 -9.42
N ALA A 115 2.03 12.75 -10.25
CA ALA A 115 1.66 11.95 -11.40
C ALA A 115 1.08 10.61 -10.93
N TYR A 116 0.17 10.04 -11.73
CA TYR A 116 -0.40 8.72 -11.45
C TYR A 116 0.68 7.65 -11.21
N THR A 117 1.79 7.73 -11.96
CA THR A 117 2.93 6.82 -11.87
C THR A 117 3.66 6.91 -10.54
N ASP A 118 3.74 8.10 -9.96
CA ASP A 118 4.35 8.31 -8.65
C ASP A 118 3.47 7.73 -7.55
N VAL A 119 2.13 7.85 -7.67
CA VAL A 119 1.20 7.19 -6.75
C VAL A 119 1.36 5.68 -6.78
N ILE A 120 1.53 5.08 -7.96
CA ILE A 120 1.82 3.65 -8.10
C ILE A 120 3.15 3.28 -7.39
N LYS A 121 4.22 4.06 -7.61
CA LYS A 121 5.51 3.85 -6.92
C LYS A 121 5.36 3.96 -5.40
N MET A 122 4.63 4.96 -4.90
CA MET A 122 4.37 5.16 -3.47
C MET A 122 3.62 3.97 -2.84
N LEU A 123 2.64 3.39 -3.55
CA LEU A 123 1.92 2.18 -3.12
C LEU A 123 2.81 0.93 -3.09
N GLN A 124 3.71 0.82 -4.07
CA GLN A 124 4.66 -0.29 -4.18
C GLN A 124 5.71 -0.24 -3.07
N GLN A 125 6.26 0.95 -2.80
CA GLN A 125 7.26 1.21 -1.77
C GLN A 125 6.67 1.31 -0.35
N LYS A 126 5.35 1.17 -0.19
CA LYS A 126 4.65 1.24 1.11
C LYS A 126 4.80 2.58 1.83
N VAL A 127 5.05 3.65 1.08
CA VAL A 127 5.00 5.03 1.58
C VAL A 127 3.55 5.51 1.68
N VAL A 128 2.70 5.03 0.76
CA VAL A 128 1.25 5.17 0.78
C VAL A 128 0.63 3.78 0.75
N PHE A 129 -0.52 3.60 1.40
CA PHE A 129 -1.22 2.33 1.48
C PHE A 129 -2.58 2.37 0.78
N GLU A 130 -3.12 1.20 0.42
CA GLU A 130 -4.43 1.09 -0.24
C GLU A 130 -5.57 1.68 0.61
N PHE A 131 -5.40 1.80 1.94
CA PHE A 131 -6.39 2.39 2.85
C PHE A 131 -6.29 3.92 2.95
N ASP A 132 -5.20 4.53 2.48
CA ASP A 132 -5.08 5.98 2.39
C ASP A 132 -6.05 6.50 1.33
N PHE A 133 -6.31 7.82 1.36
CA PHE A 133 -7.24 8.44 0.44
C PHE A 133 -6.50 9.13 -0.70
N ALA A 134 -7.07 9.09 -1.89
CA ALA A 134 -6.64 9.87 -3.03
C ALA A 134 -7.79 10.71 -3.60
N TRP A 135 -7.41 11.81 -4.24
CA TRP A 135 -8.33 12.70 -4.92
C TRP A 135 -7.66 13.24 -6.19
N GLN A 136 -8.45 13.48 -7.21
CA GLN A 136 -8.04 14.17 -8.44
C GLN A 136 -9.17 15.12 -8.86
N PRO A 137 -8.89 16.15 -9.67
CA PRO A 137 -9.93 16.96 -10.31
C PRO A 137 -10.98 16.08 -10.99
N GLY A 138 -12.26 16.35 -10.72
CA GLY A 138 -13.38 15.55 -11.20
C GLY A 138 -13.99 14.59 -10.18
N LEU A 139 -13.30 14.30 -9.07
CA LEU A 139 -13.90 13.59 -7.93
C LEU A 139 -14.61 14.58 -6.98
N SER A 140 -15.78 14.21 -6.48
CA SER A 140 -16.53 15.04 -5.53
C SER A 140 -15.97 15.00 -4.10
N THR A 141 -15.33 13.89 -3.72
CA THR A 141 -14.80 13.66 -2.37
C THR A 141 -13.51 12.87 -2.42
N TRP A 142 -12.72 12.88 -1.34
CA TRP A 142 -11.62 11.95 -1.13
C TRP A 142 -12.14 10.51 -1.16
N VAL A 143 -11.47 9.64 -1.90
CA VAL A 143 -11.84 8.23 -2.05
C VAL A 143 -10.66 7.38 -1.61
N ARG A 144 -10.90 6.25 -0.94
CA ARG A 144 -9.80 5.33 -0.61
C ARG A 144 -9.16 4.84 -1.90
N ILE A 145 -7.84 4.71 -1.89
CA ILE A 145 -7.09 4.23 -3.05
C ILE A 145 -7.57 2.84 -3.48
N ALA A 146 -7.91 1.97 -2.52
CA ALA A 146 -8.48 0.65 -2.77
C ALA A 146 -9.81 0.67 -3.56
N ASP A 147 -10.58 1.75 -3.43
CA ASP A 147 -11.93 1.88 -4.01
C ASP A 147 -11.91 2.60 -5.36
N LEU A 148 -10.78 3.16 -5.77
CA LEU A 148 -10.61 3.83 -7.06
C LEU A 148 -10.29 2.82 -8.16
N ASP A 149 -11.14 2.79 -9.19
CA ASP A 149 -10.94 1.91 -10.36
C ASP A 149 -9.57 2.15 -11.00
N SER A 150 -9.10 3.40 -11.06
CA SER A 150 -7.79 3.76 -11.61
C SER A 150 -6.65 2.93 -11.00
N PHE A 151 -6.72 2.59 -9.70
CA PHE A 151 -5.68 1.85 -8.98
C PHE A 151 -5.98 0.35 -8.81
N LYS A 152 -7.01 -0.18 -9.49
CA LYS A 152 -7.27 -1.62 -9.51
C LYS A 152 -6.21 -2.35 -10.33
N VAL A 153 -5.88 -3.55 -9.89
CA VAL A 153 -4.84 -4.41 -10.47
C VAL A 153 -5.02 -4.59 -11.97
N ASP A 154 -6.26 -4.76 -12.45
CA ASP A 154 -6.54 -4.98 -13.87
C ASP A 154 -6.17 -3.77 -14.74
N ASN A 155 -6.47 -2.55 -14.27
CA ASN A 155 -6.13 -1.32 -14.98
C ASN A 155 -4.62 -1.04 -14.95
N ILE A 156 -3.99 -1.30 -13.81
CA ILE A 156 -2.53 -1.20 -13.67
C ILE A 156 -1.82 -2.20 -14.60
N ASN A 157 -2.36 -3.41 -14.75
CA ASN A 157 -1.81 -4.42 -15.67
C ASN A 157 -1.95 -4.01 -17.14
N GLN A 158 -3.02 -3.32 -17.53
CA GLN A 158 -3.17 -2.82 -18.91
C GLN A 158 -2.14 -1.74 -19.24
N LEU A 159 -1.83 -0.84 -18.29
CA LEU A 159 -0.81 0.21 -18.48
C LEU A 159 0.61 -0.34 -18.67
N LYS A 160 0.89 -1.50 -18.07
CA LYS A 160 2.20 -2.17 -18.13
C LYS A 160 2.66 -2.44 -19.56
N ASP A 161 1.73 -2.79 -20.44
CA ASP A 161 2.05 -3.21 -21.80
C ASP A 161 2.15 -2.03 -22.78
N THR A 162 1.70 -0.83 -22.38
CA THR A 162 1.55 0.30 -23.31
C THR A 162 2.48 1.48 -23.04
N LEU A 163 2.82 1.82 -21.79
CA LEU A 163 3.32 3.18 -21.47
C LEU A 163 4.61 3.26 -20.64
N MET A 164 5.09 2.18 -19.99
CA MET A 164 6.23 2.30 -19.06
C MET A 164 7.14 1.06 -18.97
N PRO A 165 8.16 0.93 -19.84
CA PRO A 165 9.19 -0.10 -19.72
C PRO A 165 9.94 -0.05 -18.38
N GLU A 166 10.21 1.15 -17.84
CA GLU A 166 10.94 1.33 -16.58
C GLU A 166 10.16 0.86 -15.34
N ILE A 167 8.81 0.86 -15.37
CA ILE A 167 8.01 0.32 -14.25
C ILE A 167 7.89 -1.21 -14.33
N SER A 168 8.28 -1.84 -15.44
CA SER A 168 8.25 -3.30 -15.56
C SER A 168 9.14 -4.02 -14.52
N GLU A 169 10.18 -3.34 -14.02
CA GLU A 169 10.99 -3.81 -12.88
C GLU A 169 10.35 -3.55 -11.51
N VAL A 170 9.59 -2.45 -11.37
CA VAL A 170 8.94 -2.03 -10.12
C VAL A 170 7.63 -2.79 -9.85
N PHE A 171 7.01 -3.34 -10.90
CA PHE A 171 6.07 -4.45 -10.74
C PHE A 171 6.85 -5.65 -10.23
N PHE A 172 6.97 -5.79 -8.91
CA PHE A 172 7.48 -6.97 -8.24
C PHE A 172 6.79 -8.20 -8.83
N ARG A 173 7.40 -8.81 -9.83
CA ARG A 173 6.96 -10.09 -10.35
C ARG A 173 7.02 -11.02 -9.15
N ARG A 174 5.95 -11.78 -8.93
CA ARG A 174 5.95 -12.81 -7.90
C ARG A 174 7.14 -13.72 -8.16
N ARG A 175 8.18 -13.62 -7.33
CA ARG A 175 9.38 -14.46 -7.44
C ARG A 175 9.08 -15.91 -7.11
N HIS A 176 8.06 -16.12 -6.27
CA HIS A 176 7.64 -17.45 -5.81
C HIS A 176 6.16 -17.67 -6.16
N ARG A 177 5.90 -18.80 -6.83
CA ARG A 177 4.54 -19.27 -7.10
C ARG A 177 3.83 -19.59 -5.79
N ARG A 178 2.56 -19.20 -5.69
CA ARG A 178 1.70 -19.51 -4.56
C ARG A 178 0.86 -20.73 -4.87
N VAL A 179 0.69 -21.59 -3.89
CA VAL A 179 -0.21 -22.75 -3.95
C VAL A 179 -1.21 -22.67 -2.83
N LYS A 180 -2.36 -23.31 -3.03
CA LYS A 180 -3.41 -23.35 -2.02
C LYS A 180 -2.87 -24.03 -0.76
N TYR A 181 -3.15 -23.43 0.38
CA TYR A 181 -2.85 -24.01 1.69
C TYR A 181 -3.93 -23.58 2.65
N GLY A 182 -4.75 -24.52 3.07
CA GLY A 182 -5.84 -24.39 4.01
C GLY A 182 -5.48 -24.88 5.42
N GLY A 183 -4.21 -25.05 5.76
CA GLY A 183 -3.82 -25.44 7.12
C GLY A 183 -4.09 -24.34 8.15
N THR A 184 -4.01 -24.69 9.43
CA THR A 184 -4.14 -23.71 10.53
C THR A 184 -2.80 -23.01 10.74
N VAL A 185 -2.84 -21.71 10.97
CA VAL A 185 -1.65 -20.90 11.28
C VAL A 185 -1.87 -20.21 12.63
N LEU A 186 -0.94 -20.38 13.56
CA LEU A 186 -0.90 -19.54 14.75
C LEU A 186 -0.03 -18.33 14.45
N VAL A 187 -0.53 -17.14 14.75
CA VAL A 187 0.14 -15.86 14.49
C VAL A 187 0.30 -15.15 15.83
N HIS A 188 1.47 -14.58 16.11
CA HIS A 188 1.65 -13.76 17.32
C HIS A 188 2.63 -12.61 17.10
N ASP A 189 2.52 -11.59 17.95
CA ASP A 189 3.44 -10.42 18.03
C ASP A 189 4.29 -10.45 19.32
N ASN A 190 4.30 -11.58 20.03
CA ASN A 190 4.85 -11.85 21.38
C ASN A 190 3.97 -11.37 22.55
N ASN A 191 2.97 -10.52 22.31
CA ASN A 191 2.02 -10.07 23.34
C ASN A 191 0.66 -10.75 23.20
N ASN A 192 0.21 -10.92 21.96
CA ASN A 192 -1.09 -11.45 21.58
C ASN A 192 -0.91 -12.63 20.63
N VAL A 193 -1.85 -13.58 20.68
CA VAL A 193 -1.88 -14.75 19.81
C VAL A 193 -3.21 -14.82 19.10
N TRP A 194 -3.16 -15.02 17.78
CA TRP A 194 -4.32 -15.17 16.92
C TRP A 194 -4.27 -16.51 16.20
N LYS A 195 -5.44 -17.11 16.05
CA LYS A 195 -5.62 -18.31 15.24
C LYS A 195 -6.13 -17.91 13.86
N GLY A 196 -5.33 -18.18 12.84
CA GLY A 196 -5.66 -17.93 11.44
C GLY A 196 -5.84 -19.21 10.65
N LYS A 197 -6.49 -19.06 9.48
CA LYS A 197 -6.58 -20.07 8.44
C LYS A 197 -5.71 -19.65 7.27
N GLY A 198 -4.81 -20.52 6.84
CA GLY A 198 -4.07 -20.32 5.60
C GLY A 198 -5.04 -20.26 4.42
N VAL A 199 -4.66 -19.50 3.39
CA VAL A 199 -5.33 -19.55 2.09
C VAL A 199 -4.35 -19.99 1.00
N GLU A 200 -3.16 -19.44 1.02
CA GLU A 200 -2.11 -19.71 0.06
C GLU A 200 -0.74 -19.61 0.71
N ILE A 201 0.24 -20.32 0.16
CA ILE A 201 1.62 -20.33 0.64
C ILE A 201 2.60 -20.37 -0.55
N SER A 202 3.77 -19.78 -0.38
CA SER A 202 4.92 -19.90 -1.25
C SER A 202 6.21 -19.87 -0.45
N ALA A 203 7.35 -20.11 -1.10
CA ALA A 203 8.66 -19.96 -0.46
C ALA A 203 8.97 -18.52 0.00
N GLY A 204 8.20 -17.51 -0.43
CA GLY A 204 8.39 -16.12 -0.04
C GLY A 204 7.36 -15.58 0.94
N GLY A 205 6.29 -16.32 1.26
CA GLY A 205 5.24 -15.81 2.13
C GLY A 205 3.97 -16.65 2.14
N ALA A 206 2.95 -16.13 2.82
CA ALA A 206 1.65 -16.77 2.93
C ALA A 206 0.50 -15.75 2.96
N GLY A 207 -0.68 -16.19 2.55
CA GLY A 207 -1.93 -15.49 2.79
C GLY A 207 -2.67 -16.14 3.96
N VAL A 208 -3.04 -15.35 4.97
CA VAL A 208 -3.75 -15.84 6.16
C VAL A 208 -5.02 -15.03 6.36
N VAL A 209 -6.13 -15.70 6.68
CA VAL A 209 -7.37 -15.06 7.13
C VAL A 209 -7.51 -15.29 8.62
N MET A 210 -7.71 -14.21 9.37
CA MET A 210 -7.97 -14.24 10.81
C MET A 210 -8.86 -13.07 11.20
N GLU A 211 -9.41 -13.08 12.41
CA GLU A 211 -10.17 -11.95 12.94
C GLU A 211 -9.34 -10.65 12.90
N ASN A 212 -10.00 -9.50 12.79
CA ASN A 212 -9.32 -8.21 12.75
C ASN A 212 -8.50 -7.97 14.02
N ALA A 213 -7.20 -8.23 13.92
CA ALA A 213 -6.24 -8.12 15.00
C ALA A 213 -5.69 -6.68 15.15
N MET A 214 -6.24 -5.69 14.45
CA MET A 214 -5.70 -4.31 14.35
C MET A 214 -4.24 -4.23 13.86
N ILE A 215 -3.69 -5.34 13.37
CA ILE A 215 -2.39 -5.43 12.74
C ILE A 215 -2.36 -4.58 11.47
N VAL A 216 -1.25 -3.88 11.25
CA VAL A 216 -1.01 -2.99 10.11
C VAL A 216 0.17 -3.45 9.27
N PRO A 217 0.23 -3.12 7.97
CA PRO A 217 1.42 -3.37 7.15
C PRO A 217 2.70 -2.80 7.77
N GLY A 218 3.83 -3.46 7.51
CA GLY A 218 5.15 -3.15 8.07
C GLY A 218 5.43 -3.81 9.43
N GLN A 219 4.42 -4.32 10.13
CA GLN A 219 4.63 -5.03 11.40
C GLN A 219 5.28 -6.40 11.20
N THR A 220 6.16 -6.76 12.14
CA THR A 220 6.76 -8.09 12.24
C THR A 220 5.88 -9.02 13.06
N LEU A 221 5.62 -10.21 12.54
CA LEU A 221 4.86 -11.26 13.23
C LEU A 221 5.60 -12.60 13.18
N TYR A 222 5.25 -13.46 14.10
CA TYR A 222 5.75 -14.83 14.22
C TYR A 222 4.64 -15.80 13.86
N LEU A 223 4.97 -16.76 13.01
CA LEU A 223 4.03 -17.70 12.42
C LEU A 223 4.40 -19.13 12.79
N HIS A 224 3.39 -19.91 13.16
CA HIS A 224 3.49 -21.35 13.36
C HIS A 224 2.48 -22.06 12.46
N PHE A 225 2.97 -22.66 11.37
CA PHE A 225 2.16 -23.41 10.45
C PHE A 225 1.94 -24.82 10.98
N LYS A 226 0.67 -25.24 11.06
CA LYS A 226 0.30 -26.63 11.34
C LYS A 226 0.34 -27.44 10.04
N PRO A 227 0.55 -28.76 10.11
CA PRO A 227 0.50 -29.60 8.90
C PRO A 227 -0.84 -29.45 8.19
N GLY A 228 -0.83 -29.42 6.86
CA GLY A 228 -2.04 -29.33 6.05
C GLY A 228 -1.74 -29.26 4.55
N ASP A 229 -2.60 -29.86 3.73
CA ASP A 229 -2.51 -29.87 2.26
C ASP A 229 -1.13 -30.28 1.72
N GLY A 230 -0.49 -31.28 2.34
CA GLY A 230 0.83 -31.76 1.95
C GLY A 230 2.01 -30.90 2.43
N VAL A 231 1.75 -29.80 3.16
CA VAL A 231 2.78 -28.95 3.76
C VAL A 231 3.05 -29.43 5.21
N PRO A 232 4.30 -29.72 5.60
CA PRO A 232 4.68 -30.10 6.96
C PRO A 232 4.60 -28.90 7.93
N PRO A 233 4.62 -29.11 9.25
CA PRO A 233 4.70 -27.99 10.19
C PRO A 233 6.04 -27.26 10.07
N PHE A 234 5.99 -25.93 10.17
CA PHE A 234 7.19 -25.10 10.23
C PHE A 234 6.88 -23.74 10.88
N ASN A 235 7.93 -23.02 11.23
CA ASN A 235 7.83 -21.66 11.78
C ASN A 235 8.47 -20.66 10.82
N ALA A 236 7.96 -19.43 10.84
CA ALA A 236 8.55 -18.33 10.09
C ALA A 236 8.35 -17.00 10.82
N ILE A 237 9.24 -16.05 10.59
CA ILE A 237 9.05 -14.63 10.91
C ILE A 237 8.64 -13.93 9.62
N CYS A 238 7.66 -13.04 9.70
CA CYS A 238 7.16 -12.33 8.54
C CYS A 238 6.96 -10.84 8.79
N GLU A 239 6.96 -10.09 7.70
CA GLU A 239 6.46 -8.73 7.62
C GLU A 239 5.05 -8.75 7.01
N VAL A 240 4.12 -7.97 7.57
CA VAL A 240 2.78 -7.77 7.00
C VAL A 240 2.90 -6.85 5.79
N VAL A 241 2.58 -7.34 4.59
CA VAL A 241 2.70 -6.56 3.35
C VAL A 241 1.38 -6.06 2.79
N SER A 242 0.26 -6.65 3.22
CA SER A 242 -1.08 -6.21 2.86
C SER A 242 -2.13 -6.66 3.86
N LYS A 243 -3.23 -5.91 3.90
CA LYS A 243 -4.41 -6.16 4.73
C LYS A 243 -5.65 -5.84 3.90
N LYS A 244 -6.55 -6.82 3.70
CA LYS A 244 -7.78 -6.66 2.92
C LYS A 244 -8.97 -7.18 3.71
N TYR A 245 -10.09 -6.46 3.64
CA TYR A 245 -11.36 -6.97 4.13
C TYR A 245 -11.80 -8.14 3.23
N VAL A 246 -12.35 -9.19 3.83
CA VAL A 246 -13.05 -10.22 3.04
C VAL A 246 -14.38 -9.62 2.54
N GLU A 247 -14.79 -9.95 1.32
CA GLU A 247 -16.01 -9.39 0.72
C GLU A 247 -17.27 -9.67 1.59
N GLY A 248 -18.15 -8.67 1.68
CA GLY A 248 -19.48 -8.83 2.27
C GLY A 248 -19.63 -8.52 3.76
N VAL A 249 -18.69 -7.79 4.39
CA VAL A 249 -18.69 -7.67 5.87
C VAL A 249 -18.78 -6.22 6.39
N LYS A 250 -19.55 -6.03 7.48
CA LYS A 250 -19.99 -4.74 8.06
C LYS A 250 -19.66 -4.54 9.55
N GLY A 251 -18.69 -5.24 10.15
CA GLY A 251 -18.45 -5.21 11.62
C GLY A 251 -16.98 -5.12 12.07
N ARG A 252 -16.75 -4.85 13.37
CA ARG A 252 -15.40 -4.68 13.96
C ARG A 252 -14.60 -5.98 14.08
N ASN A 253 -15.29 -7.12 14.24
CA ASN A 253 -14.71 -8.48 14.32
C ASN A 253 -14.68 -9.22 12.98
N THR A 254 -14.79 -8.47 11.89
CA THR A 254 -14.73 -9.01 10.53
C THR A 254 -13.40 -9.76 10.29
N PRO A 255 -13.43 -10.98 9.73
CA PRO A 255 -12.22 -11.64 9.28
C PRO A 255 -11.51 -10.82 8.21
N MET A 256 -10.21 -10.63 8.38
CA MET A 256 -9.36 -9.90 7.45
C MET A 256 -8.35 -10.84 6.84
N ARG A 257 -8.06 -10.62 5.56
CA ARG A 257 -7.00 -11.30 4.83
C ARG A 257 -5.72 -10.50 4.97
N TYR A 258 -4.68 -11.16 5.47
CA TYR A 258 -3.34 -10.62 5.60
C TYR A 258 -2.43 -11.28 4.56
N GLY A 259 -1.67 -10.46 3.83
CA GLY A 259 -0.54 -10.90 3.04
C GLY A 259 0.72 -10.80 3.89
N LEU A 260 1.44 -11.90 4.04
CA LEU A 260 2.60 -12.02 4.90
C LEU A 260 3.82 -12.39 4.03
N LYS A 261 4.92 -11.64 4.15
CA LYS A 261 6.18 -11.90 3.48
C LYS A 261 7.17 -12.48 4.49
N PHE A 262 7.75 -13.64 4.21
CA PHE A 262 8.74 -14.23 5.10
C PHE A 262 10.02 -13.38 5.10
N THR A 263 10.45 -12.98 6.29
CA THR A 263 11.73 -12.32 6.55
C THR A 263 12.75 -13.30 7.12
N SER A 264 12.26 -14.34 7.82
CA SER A 264 13.08 -15.47 8.27
C SER A 264 12.29 -16.77 8.18
N ILE A 265 12.88 -17.79 7.55
CA ILE A 265 12.36 -19.14 7.42
C ILE A 265 13.56 -20.08 7.26
N SER A 266 13.46 -21.34 7.70
CA SER A 266 14.59 -22.27 7.54
C SER A 266 14.86 -22.55 6.05
N PRO A 267 16.14 -22.67 5.62
CA PRO A 267 16.48 -22.95 4.23
C PRO A 267 15.82 -24.24 3.71
N THR A 268 15.79 -25.29 4.53
CA THR A 268 15.16 -26.56 4.21
C THR A 268 13.65 -26.42 3.93
N THR A 269 12.95 -25.60 4.72
CA THR A 269 11.53 -25.32 4.49
C THR A 269 11.33 -24.48 3.23
N GLN A 270 12.20 -23.51 3.00
CA GLN A 270 12.11 -22.64 1.83
C GLN A 270 12.31 -23.43 0.52
N GLU A 271 13.29 -24.33 0.49
CA GLU A 271 13.53 -25.27 -0.61
C GLU A 271 12.32 -26.20 -0.80
N PHE A 272 11.82 -26.80 0.27
CA PHE A 272 10.61 -27.62 0.23
C PHE A 272 9.42 -26.87 -0.40
N LEU A 273 9.14 -25.64 0.05
CA LEU A 273 8.03 -24.84 -0.47
C LEU A 273 8.23 -24.44 -1.94
N ASN A 274 9.48 -24.17 -2.36
CA ASN A 274 9.79 -23.91 -3.76
C ASN A 274 9.50 -25.16 -4.62
N GLU A 275 9.94 -26.35 -4.21
CA GLU A 275 9.64 -27.59 -4.93
C GLU A 275 8.16 -27.94 -4.92
N PHE A 276 7.53 -27.86 -3.75
CA PHE A 276 6.11 -28.13 -3.57
C PHE A 276 5.27 -27.27 -4.51
N SER A 277 5.58 -25.96 -4.60
CA SER A 277 4.89 -25.05 -5.48
C SER A 277 5.01 -25.38 -6.98
N LYS A 278 6.11 -26.02 -7.39
CA LYS A 278 6.32 -26.51 -8.77
C LYS A 278 5.57 -27.82 -9.02
N ARG A 279 5.49 -28.73 -8.04
CA ARG A 279 4.80 -30.03 -8.22
C ARG A 279 3.29 -29.88 -8.35
N SER A 280 2.69 -28.95 -7.61
CA SER A 280 1.26 -28.64 -7.73
C SER A 280 0.85 -28.01 -9.08
N GLU A 281 1.79 -27.79 -10.01
CA GLU A 281 1.54 -27.38 -11.39
C GLU A 281 1.19 -28.55 -12.31
N ALA A 282 1.70 -29.76 -12.00
CA ALA A 282 1.62 -30.93 -12.88
C ALA A 282 0.41 -31.84 -12.59
N ALA A 283 -0.43 -31.47 -11.62
CA ALA A 283 -1.61 -32.21 -11.17
C ALA A 283 -2.86 -31.34 -11.31
#